data_AF-A0A3N5DHZ5-F1
#
_entry.id   AF-A0A3N5DHZ5-F1
#
_cell.length_a   1.000
_cell.length_b   1.000
_cell.length_c   1.000
_cell.angle_alpha   90.00
_cell.angle_beta   90.00
_cell.angle_gamma   90.00
#
_symmetry.space_group_name_H-M   'P 1'
#
loop_
_entity.id
_entity.type
_entity.pdbx_description
1 polymer ?
#
loop_
_entity_poly.entity_id
_entity_poly.type
_entity_poly.pdbx_seq_one_letter_code
_entity_poly.pdbx_strand_id
1 'polypeptide(L)'
;MKFYQQKNLEFYDFLNENFKINKAHRWSDISQQITKAKISATYKFFSKLFPLKSDYAENLKSESNLFRSIHYNKLNPNKIINEVVRYSLYSDEIIVFHPLQNPSVTNQKINPIKNPQYWLQNFMDSLYFYIVLQKWVRSGIVKLIVNPYEYNLELRNKFDSEAAKRVRACLNFINHHSNGSHEYPALA
;
A
#
# COMPACT_ATOMS: atom_id res chain seq x y z
N MET A 1 16.16 7.82 14.98
CA MET A 1 14.82 7.44 14.48
C MET A 1 14.98 6.91 13.06
N LYS A 2 14.41 5.75 12.70
CA LYS A 2 14.59 5.14 11.37
C LYS A 2 13.91 6.00 10.28
N PHE A 3 14.47 6.03 9.05
CA PHE A 3 14.02 6.88 7.94
C PHE A 3 12.49 6.89 7.73
N TYR A 4 11.86 5.71 7.57
CA TYR A 4 10.42 5.62 7.35
C TYR A 4 9.60 6.13 8.53
N GLN A 5 10.04 5.87 9.76
CA GLN A 5 9.34 6.34 10.96
C GLN A 5 9.33 7.86 11.01
N GLN A 6 10.47 8.49 10.73
CA GLN A 6 10.58 9.94 10.64
C GLN A 6 9.65 10.52 9.58
N LYS A 7 9.68 9.96 8.37
CA LYS A 7 8.85 10.43 7.26
C LYS A 7 7.36 10.25 7.55
N ASN A 8 6.96 9.12 8.11
CA ASN A 8 5.57 8.91 8.50
C ASN A 8 5.10 9.88 9.59
N LEU A 9 5.96 10.28 10.54
CA LEU A 9 5.63 11.31 11.52
C LEU A 9 5.46 12.69 10.87
N GLU A 10 6.40 13.11 10.02
CA GLU A 10 6.29 14.35 9.23
C GLU A 10 4.99 14.38 8.39
N PHE A 11 4.60 13.23 7.83
CA PHE A 11 3.36 13.09 7.08
C PHE A 11 2.11 13.19 7.98
N TYR A 12 2.14 12.53 9.13
CA TYR A 12 1.05 12.59 10.10
C TYR A 12 0.80 14.02 10.58
N ASP A 13 1.86 14.76 10.90
CA ASP A 13 1.75 16.14 11.37
C ASP A 13 1.11 17.03 10.30
N PHE A 14 1.55 16.92 9.04
CA PHE A 14 0.94 17.61 7.91
C PHE A 14 -0.56 17.26 7.75
N LEU A 15 -0.93 15.98 7.88
CA LEU A 15 -2.33 15.57 7.78
C LEU A 15 -3.16 16.09 8.96
N ASN A 16 -2.61 16.04 10.17
CA ASN A 16 -3.28 16.54 11.36
C ASN A 16 -3.50 18.06 11.30
N GLU A 17 -2.56 18.83 10.76
CA GLU A 17 -2.72 20.26 10.52
C GLU A 17 -3.84 20.55 9.51
N ASN A 18 -3.90 19.78 8.42
CA ASN A 18 -4.85 19.99 7.31
C ASN A 18 -6.27 19.47 7.59
N PHE A 19 -6.41 18.38 8.33
CA PHE A 19 -7.68 17.67 8.55
C PHE A 19 -8.12 17.64 10.01
N LYS A 20 -7.32 18.20 10.93
CA LYS A 20 -7.61 18.26 12.37
C LYS A 20 -7.88 16.89 12.99
N ILE A 21 -7.12 15.88 12.58
CA ILE A 21 -7.30 14.47 12.96
C ILE A 21 -7.40 14.31 14.49
N ASN A 22 -6.50 14.94 15.25
CA ASN A 22 -6.49 14.83 16.72
C ASN A 22 -7.68 15.52 17.40
N LYS A 23 -8.38 16.42 16.71
CA LYS A 23 -9.56 17.14 17.24
C LYS A 23 -10.88 16.51 16.78
N ALA A 24 -10.83 15.56 15.86
CA ALA A 24 -12.02 14.89 15.34
C ALA A 24 -12.51 13.83 16.34
N HIS A 25 -13.83 13.75 16.52
CA HIS A 25 -14.47 12.71 17.33
C HIS A 25 -15.00 11.58 16.47
N ARG A 26 -15.39 11.89 15.23
CA ARG A 26 -15.95 10.95 14.26
C ARG A 26 -15.24 11.08 12.92
N TRP A 27 -15.30 10.02 12.12
CA TRP A 27 -14.79 10.04 10.74
C TRP A 27 -15.44 11.16 9.90
N SER A 28 -16.72 11.44 10.11
CA SER A 28 -17.44 12.53 9.44
C SER A 28 -16.78 13.90 9.63
N ASP A 29 -16.19 14.16 10.80
CA ASP A 29 -15.54 15.43 11.11
C ASP A 29 -14.31 15.64 10.23
N ILE A 30 -13.66 14.54 9.81
CA ILE A 30 -12.49 14.53 8.93
C ILE A 30 -12.95 14.53 7.47
N SER A 31 -13.88 13.64 7.10
CA SER A 31 -14.26 13.42 5.71
C SER A 31 -14.93 14.63 5.08
N GLN A 32 -15.72 15.39 5.85
CA GLN A 32 -16.36 16.63 5.38
C GLN A 32 -15.36 17.75 5.06
N GLN A 33 -14.17 17.69 5.67
CA GLN A 33 -13.11 18.67 5.42
C GLN A 33 -12.32 18.39 4.14
N ILE A 34 -12.55 17.25 3.48
CA ILE A 34 -11.80 16.83 2.29
C ILE A 34 -12.26 17.65 1.09
N THR A 35 -11.34 18.43 0.54
CA THR A 35 -11.55 19.22 -0.67
C THR A 35 -10.52 18.86 -1.74
N LYS A 36 -10.82 19.16 -3.00
CA LYS A 36 -9.89 18.99 -4.13
C LYS A 36 -8.53 19.66 -3.86
N ALA A 37 -8.55 20.84 -3.24
CA ALA A 37 -7.34 21.57 -2.86
C ALA A 37 -6.51 20.82 -1.81
N LYS A 38 -7.14 20.28 -0.76
CA LYS A 38 -6.44 19.49 0.27
C LYS A 38 -5.91 18.17 -0.27
N ILE A 39 -6.63 17.51 -1.18
CA ILE A 39 -6.14 16.31 -1.88
C ILE A 39 -4.86 16.65 -2.64
N SER A 40 -4.90 17.68 -3.49
CA SER A 40 -3.75 18.12 -4.28
C SER A 40 -2.56 18.49 -3.39
N ALA A 41 -2.80 19.25 -2.32
CA ALA A 41 -1.76 19.61 -1.34
C ALA A 41 -1.15 18.38 -0.66
N THR A 42 -1.97 17.39 -0.29
CA THR A 42 -1.51 16.15 0.34
C THR A 42 -0.63 15.34 -0.58
N TYR A 43 -1.04 15.14 -1.84
CA TYR A 43 -0.21 14.41 -2.81
C TYR A 43 1.08 15.16 -3.16
N LYS A 44 1.03 16.50 -3.22
CA LYS A 44 2.23 17.32 -3.41
C LYS A 44 3.21 17.14 -2.25
N PHE A 45 2.72 17.21 -1.01
CA PHE A 45 3.56 17.00 0.18
C PHE A 45 4.11 15.57 0.23
N PHE A 46 3.26 14.57 -0.03
CA PHE A 46 3.67 13.15 -0.08
C PHE A 46 4.80 12.91 -1.10
N SER A 47 4.71 13.49 -2.30
CA SER A 47 5.75 13.35 -3.33
C SER A 47 7.09 14.01 -2.95
N LYS A 48 7.05 15.09 -2.16
CA LYS A 48 8.25 15.75 -1.63
C LYS A 48 8.90 14.88 -0.55
N LEU A 49 8.08 14.27 0.30
CA LEU A 49 8.52 13.46 1.42
C LEU A 49 9.11 12.12 0.97
N PHE A 50 8.51 11.52 -0.06
CA PHE A 50 8.92 10.26 -0.67
C PHE A 50 9.24 10.45 -2.15
N PRO A 51 10.39 11.06 -2.49
CA PRO A 51 10.75 11.30 -3.88
C PRO A 51 11.12 10.01 -4.61
N LEU A 52 11.00 10.01 -5.94
CA LEU A 52 11.24 8.84 -6.79
C LEU A 52 12.67 8.30 -6.71
N LYS A 53 13.66 9.19 -6.57
CA LYS A 53 15.09 8.87 -6.65
C LYS A 53 15.72 8.47 -5.29
N SER A 54 14.91 8.12 -4.30
CA SER A 54 15.43 7.68 -2.99
C SER A 54 15.77 6.18 -3.00
N ASP A 55 16.87 5.80 -2.35
CA ASP A 55 17.18 4.39 -2.10
C ASP A 55 16.35 3.88 -0.90
N TYR A 56 15.13 3.45 -1.22
CA TYR A 56 14.23 2.83 -0.25
C TYR A 56 14.70 1.46 0.21
N ALA A 57 15.46 0.74 -0.62
CA ALA A 57 15.92 -0.62 -0.30
C ALA A 57 16.96 -0.60 0.81
N GLU A 58 17.88 0.36 0.79
CA GLU A 58 18.85 0.58 1.88
C GLU A 58 18.15 0.79 3.23
N ASN A 59 17.04 1.55 3.23
CA ASN A 59 16.23 1.82 4.43
C ASN A 59 15.37 0.63 4.90
N LEU A 60 15.33 -0.46 4.12
CA LEU A 60 14.66 -1.72 4.45
C LEU A 60 15.62 -2.82 4.93
N LYS A 61 16.91 -2.70 4.59
CA LYS A 61 17.96 -3.58 5.11
C LYS A 61 17.93 -3.49 6.63
N SER A 62 17.63 -4.61 7.24
CA SER A 62 17.47 -4.74 8.68
C SER A 62 18.79 -5.22 9.25
N GLU A 63 19.27 -4.53 10.29
CA GLU A 63 20.33 -5.03 11.19
C GLU A 63 19.75 -5.99 12.26
N SER A 64 18.45 -6.29 12.21
CA SER A 64 17.73 -7.00 13.28
C SER A 64 17.33 -8.44 12.92
N ASN A 65 17.41 -9.32 13.92
CA ASN A 65 16.94 -10.72 13.91
C ASN A 65 15.40 -10.85 14.03
N LEU A 66 14.65 -9.82 13.66
CA LEU A 66 13.19 -9.81 13.78
C LEU A 66 12.52 -10.61 12.67
N PHE A 67 11.50 -11.39 13.01
CA PHE A 67 10.63 -12.04 12.04
C PHE A 67 9.64 -11.02 11.47
N ARG A 68 9.76 -10.75 10.17
CA ARG A 68 8.97 -9.74 9.47
C ARG A 68 7.99 -10.36 8.50
N SER A 69 6.73 -9.95 8.57
CA SER A 69 5.73 -10.26 7.55
C SER A 69 5.49 -9.07 6.62
N ILE A 70 4.99 -9.34 5.42
CA ILE A 70 4.59 -8.31 4.46
C ILE A 70 3.08 -8.44 4.24
N HIS A 71 2.36 -7.35 4.51
CA HIS A 71 0.97 -7.22 4.13
C HIS A 71 0.87 -6.70 2.70
N TYR A 72 0.60 -7.62 1.77
CA TYR A 72 0.40 -7.35 0.35
C TYR A 72 -1.07 -7.56 -0.01
N ASN A 73 -2.00 -6.81 0.59
CA ASN A 73 -3.41 -6.89 0.23
C ASN A 73 -3.94 -5.54 -0.24
N LYS A 74 -5.06 -5.55 -0.97
CA LYS A 74 -5.74 -4.33 -1.38
C LYS A 74 -6.10 -3.50 -0.14
N LEU A 75 -5.95 -2.18 -0.25
CA LEU A 75 -6.35 -1.23 0.78
C LEU A 75 -7.83 -1.43 1.12
N ASN A 76 -8.09 -2.05 2.26
CA ASN A 76 -9.42 -2.19 2.82
C ASN A 76 -9.35 -1.79 4.30
N PRO A 77 -9.74 -0.55 4.62
CA PRO A 77 -9.62 -0.05 5.99
C PRO A 77 -10.54 -0.80 6.97
N ASN A 78 -11.59 -1.48 6.50
CA ASN A 78 -12.46 -2.29 7.34
C ASN A 78 -11.85 -3.65 7.69
N LYS A 79 -10.85 -4.11 6.93
CA LYS A 79 -10.17 -5.40 7.16
C LYS A 79 -8.81 -5.24 7.82
N ILE A 80 -8.14 -4.11 7.63
CA ILE A 80 -6.74 -3.93 8.05
C ILE A 80 -6.51 -4.18 9.53
N ILE A 81 -7.43 -3.79 10.40
CA ILE A 81 -7.30 -4.04 11.85
C ILE A 81 -7.23 -5.55 12.12
N ASN A 82 -8.17 -6.30 11.56
CA ASN A 82 -8.24 -7.76 11.73
C ASN A 82 -7.02 -8.44 11.11
N GLU A 83 -6.53 -7.94 9.97
CA GLU A 83 -5.34 -8.45 9.32
C GLU A 83 -4.10 -8.18 10.18
N VAL A 84 -3.85 -6.93 10.59
CA VAL A 84 -2.71 -6.55 11.44
C VAL A 84 -2.70 -7.36 12.75
N VAL A 85 -3.85 -7.53 13.40
CA VAL A 85 -3.96 -8.37 14.61
C VAL A 85 -3.55 -9.80 14.32
N ARG A 86 -4.01 -10.41 13.22
CA ARG A 86 -3.62 -11.78 12.85
C ARG A 86 -2.12 -11.88 12.57
N TYR A 87 -1.57 -10.96 11.78
CA TYR A 87 -0.13 -10.93 11.48
C TYR A 87 0.72 -10.74 12.73
N SER A 88 0.25 -9.97 13.71
CA SER A 88 0.98 -9.72 14.96
C SER A 88 1.13 -10.95 15.86
N LEU A 89 0.36 -12.02 15.63
CA LEU A 89 0.47 -13.26 16.40
C LEU A 89 1.72 -14.07 16.06
N TYR A 90 2.32 -13.84 14.89
CA TYR A 90 3.46 -14.60 14.38
C TYR A 90 4.55 -13.71 13.79
N SER A 91 4.51 -12.40 14.03
CA SER A 91 5.51 -11.46 13.52
C SER A 91 5.83 -10.37 14.51
N ASP A 92 7.12 -10.06 14.62
CA ASP A 92 7.61 -8.96 15.46
C ASP A 92 7.34 -7.60 14.80
N GLU A 93 7.40 -7.55 13.47
CA GLU A 93 7.13 -6.35 12.67
C GLU A 93 6.37 -6.72 11.39
N ILE A 94 5.36 -5.93 11.07
CA ILE A 94 4.52 -6.09 9.88
C ILE A 94 4.83 -4.95 8.92
N ILE A 95 5.37 -5.28 7.75
CA ILE A 95 5.59 -4.31 6.68
C ILE A 95 4.26 -4.08 5.97
N VAL A 96 3.78 -2.85 5.99
CA VAL A 96 2.56 -2.43 5.30
C VAL A 96 2.92 -1.36 4.29
N PHE A 97 2.32 -1.42 3.11
CA PHE A 97 2.53 -0.39 2.11
C PHE A 97 1.69 0.85 2.38
N HIS A 98 2.29 2.01 2.11
CA HIS A 98 1.66 3.30 2.27
C HIS A 98 0.41 3.36 1.38
N PRO A 99 -0.75 3.80 1.89
CA PRO A 99 -2.00 3.76 1.14
C PRO A 99 -2.05 4.77 -0.01
N LEU A 100 -1.26 5.84 0.06
CA LEU A 100 -1.11 6.78 -1.04
C LEU A 100 -0.07 6.30 -2.05
N GLN A 101 -0.46 6.32 -3.32
CA GLN A 101 0.43 6.14 -4.45
C GLN A 101 1.23 7.43 -4.74
N ASN A 102 2.49 7.29 -5.16
CA ASN A 102 3.27 8.45 -5.56
C ASN A 102 2.71 9.11 -6.83
N PRO A 103 2.36 10.40 -6.81
CA PRO A 103 1.82 11.07 -8.00
C PRO A 103 2.83 11.13 -9.15
N SER A 104 4.13 11.05 -8.87
CA SER A 104 5.18 11.08 -9.89
C SER A 104 5.22 9.83 -10.78
N VAL A 105 4.60 8.72 -10.35
CA VAL A 105 4.47 7.49 -11.17
C VAL A 105 3.08 7.31 -11.77
N THR A 106 2.18 8.24 -11.47
CA THR A 106 0.81 8.26 -12.01
C THR A 106 0.79 8.92 -13.39
N ASN A 107 -0.04 8.39 -14.29
CA ASN A 107 -0.30 9.01 -15.60
C ASN A 107 -0.76 10.48 -15.42
N GLN A 108 -0.15 11.40 -16.17
CA GLN A 108 -0.43 12.84 -16.05
C GLN A 108 -1.92 13.20 -16.22
N LYS A 109 -2.68 12.46 -17.04
CA LYS A 109 -4.12 12.69 -17.28
C LYS A 109 -4.97 12.49 -16.02
N ILE A 110 -4.51 11.64 -15.11
CA ILE A 110 -5.20 11.33 -13.85
C ILE A 110 -4.31 11.63 -12.65
N ASN A 111 -3.28 12.48 -12.79
CA ASN A 111 -2.40 12.80 -11.67
C ASN A 111 -3.19 13.51 -10.55
N PRO A 112 -3.12 13.08 -9.28
CA PRO A 112 -3.95 13.60 -8.20
C PRO A 112 -3.62 15.05 -7.79
N ILE A 113 -2.43 15.56 -8.12
CA ILE A 113 -2.08 16.96 -7.90
C ILE A 113 -2.82 17.85 -8.91
N LYS A 114 -2.88 17.45 -10.17
CA LYS A 114 -3.52 18.22 -11.27
C LYS A 114 -5.03 17.95 -11.37
N ASN A 115 -5.46 16.72 -11.13
CA ASN A 115 -6.82 16.23 -11.33
C ASN A 115 -7.38 15.55 -10.06
N PRO A 116 -7.43 16.25 -8.91
CA PRO A 116 -7.87 15.67 -7.64
C PRO A 116 -9.32 15.16 -7.64
N GLN A 117 -10.16 15.61 -8.58
CA GLN A 117 -11.56 15.19 -8.68
C GLN A 117 -11.73 13.68 -8.91
N TYR A 118 -10.77 13.03 -9.58
CA TYR A 118 -10.82 11.58 -9.82
C TYR A 118 -10.40 10.74 -8.61
N TRP A 119 -9.86 11.39 -7.57
CA TRP A 119 -9.21 10.73 -6.44
C TRP A 119 -10.00 10.80 -5.14
N LEU A 120 -11.19 11.42 -5.13
CA LEU A 120 -11.93 11.67 -3.90
C LEU A 120 -12.18 10.40 -3.09
N GLN A 121 -12.76 9.36 -3.71
CA GLN A 121 -13.04 8.10 -3.03
C GLN A 121 -11.76 7.40 -2.57
N ASN A 122 -10.79 7.23 -3.48
CA ASN A 122 -9.52 6.58 -3.16
C ASN A 122 -8.78 7.31 -2.03
N PHE A 123 -8.81 8.64 -2.03
CA PHE A 123 -8.19 9.45 -0.98
C PHE A 123 -8.89 9.30 0.36
N MET A 124 -10.23 9.27 0.39
CA MET A 124 -10.99 9.02 1.62
C MET A 124 -10.61 7.66 2.23
N ASP A 125 -10.61 6.61 1.43
CA ASP A 125 -10.26 5.26 1.88
C ASP A 125 -8.81 5.19 2.35
N SER A 126 -7.89 5.83 1.61
CA SER A 126 -6.46 5.90 1.95
C SER A 126 -6.20 6.67 3.25
N LEU A 127 -6.87 7.81 3.44
CA LEU A 127 -6.74 8.63 4.63
C LEU A 127 -7.29 7.90 5.85
N TYR A 128 -8.47 7.28 5.72
CA TYR A 128 -9.06 6.49 6.80
C TYR A 128 -8.17 5.31 7.17
N PHE A 129 -7.67 4.56 6.17
CA PHE A 129 -6.71 3.47 6.36
C PHE A 129 -5.45 3.94 7.11
N TYR A 130 -4.88 5.07 6.67
CA TYR A 130 -3.69 5.66 7.28
C TYR A 130 -3.93 6.01 8.75
N ILE A 131 -5.05 6.67 9.07
CA ILE A 131 -5.40 7.09 10.43
C ILE A 131 -5.58 5.88 11.34
N VAL A 132 -6.34 4.88 10.89
CA VAL A 132 -6.57 3.65 11.65
C VAL A 132 -5.25 2.98 12.01
N LEU A 133 -4.30 2.92 11.07
CA LEU A 133 -3.01 2.27 11.29
C LEU A 133 -2.08 2.97 12.29
N GLN A 134 -2.28 4.26 12.59
CA GLN A 134 -1.29 5.05 13.33
C GLN A 134 -0.95 4.51 14.71
N LYS A 135 -1.90 3.88 15.41
CA LYS A 135 -1.63 3.26 16.71
C LYS A 135 -0.53 2.20 16.60
N TRP A 136 -0.65 1.32 15.61
CA TRP A 136 0.33 0.26 15.38
C TRP A 136 1.65 0.79 14.81
N VAL A 137 1.59 1.79 13.92
CA VAL A 137 2.79 2.46 13.39
C VAL A 137 3.61 3.09 14.53
N ARG A 138 2.95 3.81 15.44
CA ARG A 138 3.61 4.46 16.59
C ARG A 138 4.15 3.45 17.60
N SER A 139 3.51 2.29 17.75
CA SER A 139 3.99 1.21 18.62
C SER A 139 5.18 0.42 18.06
N GLY A 140 5.49 0.59 16.77
CA GLY A 140 6.54 -0.18 16.09
C GLY A 140 6.09 -1.54 15.53
N ILE A 141 4.86 -1.99 15.83
CA ILE A 141 4.30 -3.25 15.28
C ILE A 141 4.16 -3.17 13.76
N VAL A 142 3.76 -2.01 13.22
CA VAL A 142 3.61 -1.79 11.78
C VAL A 142 4.71 -0.87 11.27
N LYS A 143 5.50 -1.37 10.31
CA LYS A 143 6.43 -0.56 9.52
C LYS A 143 5.76 -0.15 8.21
N LEU A 144 5.26 1.09 8.17
CA LEU A 144 4.63 1.65 6.98
C LEU A 144 5.70 2.16 6.00
N ILE A 145 5.73 1.63 4.78
CA ILE A 145 6.74 1.95 3.77
C ILE A 145 6.08 2.27 2.43
N VAL A 146 6.75 3.01 1.54
CA VAL A 146 6.25 3.14 0.16
C VAL A 146 6.32 1.81 -0.56
N ASN A 147 5.40 1.56 -1.50
CA ASN A 147 5.39 0.32 -2.27
C ASN A 147 6.61 0.26 -3.21
N PRO A 148 7.58 -0.64 -3.01
CA PRO A 148 8.78 -0.69 -3.85
C PRO A 148 8.49 -1.00 -5.31
N TYR A 149 7.39 -1.72 -5.59
CA TYR A 149 6.91 -1.99 -6.94
C TYR A 149 6.51 -0.71 -7.70
N GLU A 150 6.11 0.34 -6.99
CA GLU A 150 5.75 1.61 -7.59
C GLU A 150 6.98 2.44 -7.99
N TYR A 151 8.06 2.35 -7.22
CA TYR A 151 9.21 3.24 -7.32
C TYR A 151 10.38 2.65 -8.11
N ASN A 152 10.52 1.32 -8.15
CA ASN A 152 11.60 0.66 -8.88
C ASN A 152 11.03 -0.04 -10.13
N LEU A 153 11.28 0.55 -11.30
CA LEU A 153 10.81 0.04 -12.60
C LEU A 153 11.44 -1.31 -12.96
N GLU A 154 12.72 -1.52 -12.63
CA GLU A 154 13.39 -2.80 -12.90
C GLU A 154 12.78 -3.92 -12.06
N LEU A 155 12.53 -3.65 -10.77
CA LEU A 155 11.85 -4.57 -9.86
C LEU A 155 10.45 -4.90 -10.37
N ARG A 156 9.69 -3.88 -10.80
CA ARG A 156 8.36 -4.07 -11.41
C ARG A 156 8.44 -5.00 -12.61
N ASN A 157 9.30 -4.68 -13.58
CA ASN A 157 9.42 -5.47 -14.81
C ASN A 157 9.80 -6.92 -14.52
N LYS A 158 10.69 -7.14 -13.55
CA LYS A 158 11.07 -8.49 -13.10
C LYS A 158 9.88 -9.21 -12.46
N PHE A 159 9.15 -8.54 -11.57
CA PHE A 159 7.97 -9.10 -10.92
C PHE A 159 6.89 -9.48 -11.94
N ASP A 160 6.59 -8.59 -12.89
CA ASP A 160 5.60 -8.80 -13.94
C ASP A 160 5.97 -9.94 -14.89
N SER A 161 7.25 -10.02 -15.27
CA SER A 161 7.78 -11.12 -16.09
C SER A 161 7.60 -12.47 -15.41
N GLU A 162 7.97 -12.58 -14.13
CA GLU A 162 7.82 -13.83 -13.36
C GLU A 162 6.35 -14.19 -13.11
N ALA A 163 5.50 -13.20 -12.83
CA ALA A 163 4.06 -13.42 -12.71
C ALA A 163 3.46 -13.94 -14.04
N ALA A 164 3.82 -13.33 -15.17
CA ALA A 164 3.36 -13.75 -16.48
C ALA A 164 3.81 -15.18 -16.82
N LYS A 165 5.05 -15.56 -16.47
CA LYS A 165 5.55 -16.94 -16.63
C LYS A 165 4.71 -17.93 -15.84
N ARG A 166 4.38 -17.63 -14.58
CA ARG A 166 3.55 -18.51 -13.72
C ARG A 166 2.13 -18.65 -14.27
N VAL A 167 1.51 -17.56 -14.71
CA VAL A 167 0.18 -17.60 -15.31
C VAL A 167 0.17 -18.46 -16.58
N ARG A 168 1.16 -18.30 -17.47
CA ARG A 168 1.30 -19.14 -18.66
C ARG A 168 1.48 -20.62 -18.31
N ALA A 169 2.31 -20.92 -17.31
CA ALA A 169 2.51 -22.29 -16.85
C ALA A 169 1.20 -22.93 -16.35
N CYS A 170 0.41 -22.20 -15.56
CA CYS A 170 -0.92 -22.66 -15.12
C CYS A 170 -1.89 -22.85 -16.29
N LEU A 171 -1.93 -21.92 -17.24
CA LEU A 171 -2.80 -22.02 -18.42
C LEU A 171 -2.43 -23.23 -19.29
N ASN A 172 -1.14 -23.46 -19.51
CA ASN A 172 -0.66 -24.63 -20.25
C ASN A 172 -1.02 -25.93 -19.53
N PHE A 173 -0.89 -25.97 -18.20
CA PHE A 173 -1.33 -27.12 -17.39
C PHE A 173 -2.82 -27.39 -17.58
N ILE A 174 -3.67 -26.36 -17.46
CA ILE A 174 -5.12 -26.49 -17.64
C ILE A 174 -5.45 -27.00 -19.04
N ASN A 175 -4.86 -26.41 -20.09
CA ASN A 175 -5.12 -26.76 -21.48
C ASN A 175 -4.70 -28.20 -21.83
N HIS A 176 -3.59 -28.70 -21.24
CA HIS A 176 -3.17 -30.09 -21.41
C HIS A 176 -4.13 -31.08 -20.74
N HIS A 177 -4.76 -30.70 -19.62
CA HIS A 177 -5.69 -31.58 -18.90
C HIS A 177 -7.14 -31.45 -19.37
N SER A 178 -7.52 -30.37 -20.07
CA SER A 178 -8.84 -30.23 -20.69
C SER A 178 -8.93 -30.91 -22.07
N ASN A 179 -7.81 -31.11 -22.76
CA ASN A 179 -7.75 -31.81 -24.05
C ASN A 179 -7.54 -33.33 -23.93
N GLY A 180 -7.32 -33.84 -22.72
CA GLY A 180 -7.40 -35.27 -22.42
C GLY A 180 -8.84 -35.69 -22.21
N SER A 181 -9.54 -36.07 -23.28
CA SER A 181 -10.82 -36.75 -23.19
C SER A 181 -10.70 -37.95 -22.27
N HIS A 182 -11.48 -37.94 -21.18
CA HIS A 182 -11.73 -39.14 -20.37
C HIS A 182 -12.42 -40.20 -21.23
N GLU A 183 -11.66 -41.09 -21.86
CA GLU A 183 -12.15 -42.43 -22.15
C GLU A 183 -12.24 -43.16 -20.80
N TYR A 184 -13.43 -43.17 -20.21
CA TYR A 184 -13.74 -44.15 -19.18
C TYR A 184 -13.83 -45.51 -19.86
N PRO A 185 -13.04 -46.52 -19.44
CA PRO A 185 -13.27 -47.87 -19.92
C PRO A 185 -14.66 -48.30 -19.45
N ALA A 186 -15.51 -48.67 -20.41
CA ALA A 186 -16.79 -49.28 -20.11
C ALA A 186 -16.52 -50.54 -19.27
N LEU A 187 -17.00 -50.56 -18.04
CA LEU A 187 -17.01 -51.75 -17.20
C LEU A 187 -17.92 -52.78 -17.87
N ALA A 188 -17.29 -53.82 -18.43
CA ALA A 188 -17.94 -55.04 -18.89
C ALA A 188 -17.82 -56.13 -17.82
#